data_AF-A0A7H4P3U7-F1
#
_entry.id   AF-A0A7H4P3U7-F1
#
_cell.length_a   1.000
_cell.length_b   1.000
_cell.length_c   1.000
_cell.angle_alpha   90.00
_cell.angle_beta   90.00
_cell.angle_gamma   90.00
#
_symmetry.space_group_name_H-M   'P 1'
#
loop_
_entity.id
_entity.type
_entity.pdbx_description
1 polymer ?
#
loop_
_entity_poly.entity_id
_entity_poly.type
_entity_poly.pdbx_seq_one_letter_code
_entity_poly.pdbx_strand_id
1 'polypeptide(L)'
;MIPSATYRIQFRNGMTFDRAAALAPYLQGLGISHLYASPIFTATTGSTHGYDITDPNEIDPAIGGREGFDRMVKALRNAQIGLILDIVPNHMATSLENRWWRDVIEQGKNSRWANYFDIDWTRPVTLPFLGDTFEAELESGALELKRDPATGKPAFIYYDQVWPLNPQTLATGEQLLTYPDRDAILALHEAQSWRLMSWREAPRQLSWRRFF
;
A
#
# COMPACT_ATOMS: atom_id res chain seq x y z
N MET A 1 25.70 2.76 -23.06
CA MET A 1 25.15 3.35 -24.30
C MET A 1 24.17 4.43 -23.88
N ILE A 2 24.18 5.60 -24.51
CA ILE A 2 23.18 6.66 -24.23
C ILE A 2 21.88 6.31 -24.97
N PRO A 3 20.70 6.39 -24.36
CA PRO A 3 19.43 6.14 -25.07
C PRO A 3 19.22 7.11 -26.24
N SER A 4 18.91 6.58 -27.43
CA SER A 4 18.56 7.38 -28.62
C SER A 4 17.05 7.42 -28.90
N ALA A 5 16.34 6.35 -28.55
CA ALA A 5 14.89 6.25 -28.62
C ALA A 5 14.38 5.35 -27.49
N THR A 6 13.35 5.80 -26.76
CA THR A 6 12.73 5.07 -25.65
C THR A 6 11.30 4.66 -26.00
N TYR A 7 10.86 3.51 -25.51
CA TYR A 7 9.48 3.04 -25.66
C TYR A 7 8.88 2.72 -24.29
N ARG A 8 7.85 3.46 -23.87
CA ARG A 8 7.20 3.28 -22.56
C ARG A 8 6.30 2.05 -22.57
N ILE A 9 6.51 1.15 -21.62
CA ILE A 9 5.63 0.02 -21.32
C ILE A 9 4.96 0.24 -19.97
N GLN A 10 3.63 0.18 -19.98
CA GLN A 10 2.80 0.10 -18.78
C GLN A 10 2.56 -1.36 -18.45
N PHE A 11 3.20 -1.87 -17.39
CA PHE A 11 2.92 -3.21 -16.87
C PHE A 11 1.58 -3.25 -16.14
N ARG A 12 1.06 -4.48 -15.94
CA ARG A 12 -0.28 -4.81 -15.39
C ARG A 12 -1.36 -4.75 -16.48
N ASN A 13 -2.61 -5.07 -16.12
CA ASN A 13 -3.74 -5.16 -17.06
C ASN A 13 -3.44 -6.06 -18.29
N GLY A 14 -2.81 -7.21 -18.07
CA GLY A 14 -2.41 -8.15 -19.11
C GLY A 14 -1.05 -7.89 -19.76
N MET A 15 -0.39 -6.76 -19.46
CA MET A 15 1.01 -6.53 -19.84
C MET A 15 1.95 -7.06 -18.76
N THR A 16 2.50 -8.26 -18.97
CA THR A 16 3.48 -8.92 -18.10
C THR A 16 4.91 -8.79 -18.65
N PHE A 17 5.91 -9.18 -17.87
CA PHE A 17 7.29 -9.27 -18.37
C PHE A 17 7.42 -10.21 -19.57
N ASP A 18 6.73 -11.35 -19.58
CA ASP A 18 6.76 -12.28 -20.71
C ASP A 18 6.12 -11.66 -21.96
N ARG A 19 5.06 -10.85 -21.78
CA ARG A 19 4.46 -10.11 -22.90
C ARG A 19 5.41 -9.05 -23.44
N ALA A 20 6.09 -8.30 -22.57
CA ALA A 20 7.11 -7.32 -22.97
C ALA A 20 8.31 -8.00 -23.65
N ALA A 21 8.74 -9.19 -23.17
CA ALA A 21 9.80 -9.98 -23.78
C ALA A 21 9.45 -10.35 -25.24
N ALA A 22 8.20 -10.75 -25.48
CA ALA A 22 7.72 -11.09 -26.83
C ALA A 22 7.70 -9.90 -27.80
N LEU A 23 7.71 -8.66 -27.30
CA LEU A 23 7.77 -7.46 -28.14
C LEU A 23 9.20 -7.12 -28.61
N ALA A 24 10.24 -7.73 -28.04
CA ALA A 24 11.63 -7.35 -28.32
C ALA A 24 11.99 -7.36 -29.83
N PRO A 25 11.60 -8.36 -30.65
CA PRO A 25 11.88 -8.33 -32.09
C PRO A 25 11.19 -7.17 -32.82
N TYR A 26 9.95 -6.86 -32.44
CA TYR A 26 9.20 -5.74 -33.00
C TYR A 26 9.86 -4.40 -32.64
N LEU A 27 10.23 -4.21 -31.37
CA LEU A 27 10.88 -3.00 -30.89
C LEU A 27 12.26 -2.79 -31.56
N GLN A 28 13.00 -3.88 -31.80
CA GLN A 28 14.25 -3.84 -32.54
C GLN A 28 14.03 -3.39 -33.99
N GLY A 29 13.05 -3.97 -34.69
CA GLY A 29 12.70 -3.58 -36.06
C GLY A 29 12.22 -2.13 -36.18
N LEU A 30 11.57 -1.60 -35.13
CA LEU A 30 11.17 -0.21 -35.04
C LEU A 30 12.35 0.76 -34.77
N GLY A 31 13.51 0.25 -34.36
CA GLY A 31 14.69 1.04 -34.03
C GLY A 31 14.71 1.59 -32.60
N ILE A 32 13.93 0.99 -31.68
CA ILE A 32 13.93 1.38 -30.27
C ILE A 32 15.25 0.97 -29.61
N SER A 33 15.91 1.91 -28.95
CA SER A 33 17.18 1.65 -28.25
C SER A 33 16.98 1.16 -26.82
N HIS A 34 15.93 1.62 -26.13
CA HIS A 34 15.67 1.31 -24.74
C HIS A 34 14.17 1.11 -24.48
N LEU A 35 13.83 0.06 -23.75
CA LEU A 35 12.51 -0.07 -23.15
C LEU A 35 12.48 0.78 -21.87
N TYR A 36 11.48 1.65 -21.75
CA TYR A 36 11.20 2.40 -20.53
C TYR A 36 10.06 1.71 -19.78
N ALA A 37 10.39 1.02 -18.70
CA ALA A 37 9.46 0.23 -17.90
C ALA A 37 8.77 1.09 -16.84
N SER A 38 7.46 0.94 -16.67
CA SER A 38 6.75 1.39 -15.46
C SER A 38 7.27 0.67 -14.20
N PRO A 39 6.93 1.15 -12.98
CA PRO A 39 7.39 0.52 -11.74
C PRO A 39 7.10 -0.98 -11.66
N ILE A 40 8.11 -1.72 -11.20
CA ILE A 40 8.14 -3.18 -11.22
C ILE A 40 8.03 -3.85 -9.85
N PHE A 41 8.11 -3.06 -8.77
CA PHE A 41 8.01 -3.61 -7.41
C PHE A 41 6.56 -3.91 -7.04
N THR A 42 6.38 -4.81 -6.07
CA THR A 42 5.05 -5.22 -5.58
C THR A 42 4.25 -4.00 -5.16
N ALA A 43 3.05 -3.88 -5.72
CA ALA A 43 2.12 -2.79 -5.46
C ALA A 43 0.83 -3.35 -4.83
N THR A 44 -0.09 -2.47 -4.45
CA THR A 44 -1.41 -2.85 -3.94
C THR A 44 -2.13 -3.78 -4.92
N THR A 45 -2.86 -4.77 -4.38
CA THR A 45 -3.64 -5.71 -5.18
C THR A 45 -4.60 -4.95 -6.10
N GLY A 46 -4.60 -5.31 -7.39
CA GLY A 46 -5.43 -4.64 -8.40
C GLY A 46 -4.88 -3.30 -8.90
N SER A 47 -3.68 -2.87 -8.45
CA SER A 47 -3.00 -1.71 -9.02
C SER A 47 -2.90 -1.83 -10.55
N THR A 48 -3.04 -0.70 -11.23
CA THR A 48 -2.96 -0.62 -12.69
C THR A 48 -1.69 0.09 -13.17
N HIS A 49 -0.88 0.60 -12.24
CA HIS A 49 0.25 1.48 -12.54
C HIS A 49 1.53 1.18 -11.73
N GLY A 50 1.42 0.65 -10.51
CA GLY A 50 2.56 0.24 -9.68
C GLY A 50 3.27 1.35 -8.90
N TYR A 51 2.67 2.53 -8.76
CA TYR A 51 3.25 3.65 -7.98
C TYR A 51 2.93 3.54 -6.48
N ASP A 52 1.89 2.79 -6.17
CA ASP A 52 1.38 2.38 -4.86
C ASP A 52 2.13 1.14 -4.34
N ILE A 53 3.45 1.28 -4.16
CA ILE A 53 4.35 0.20 -3.73
C ILE A 53 4.00 -0.30 -2.32
N THR A 54 3.91 -1.61 -2.15
CA THR A 54 3.70 -2.31 -0.86
C THR A 54 4.95 -3.06 -0.39
N ASP A 55 5.80 -3.54 -1.29
CA ASP A 55 7.11 -4.11 -0.95
C ASP A 55 8.20 -3.69 -1.97
N PRO A 56 9.15 -2.82 -1.59
CA PRO A 56 10.22 -2.38 -2.49
C PRO A 56 11.32 -3.43 -2.66
N ASN A 57 11.24 -4.57 -1.95
CA ASN A 57 12.24 -5.65 -2.03
C ASN A 57 11.80 -6.81 -2.93
N GLU A 58 10.60 -6.76 -3.49
CA GLU A 58 10.03 -7.82 -4.30
C GLU A 58 9.60 -7.28 -5.67
N ILE A 59 10.03 -7.96 -6.74
CA ILE A 59 9.47 -7.71 -8.07
C ILE A 59 8.09 -8.32 -8.12
N ASP A 60 7.10 -7.52 -8.51
CA ASP A 60 5.69 -7.83 -8.41
C ASP A 60 5.35 -9.19 -9.08
N PRO A 61 4.90 -10.18 -8.28
CA PRO A 61 4.48 -11.48 -8.81
C PRO A 61 3.37 -11.38 -9.86
N ALA A 62 2.47 -10.40 -9.77
CA ALA A 62 1.33 -10.25 -10.67
C ALA A 62 1.73 -9.91 -12.12
N ILE A 63 2.96 -9.44 -12.35
CA ILE A 63 3.51 -9.16 -13.68
C ILE A 63 4.59 -10.16 -14.12
N GLY A 64 4.81 -11.21 -13.33
CA GLY A 64 5.72 -12.33 -13.64
C GLY A 64 6.90 -12.50 -12.67
N GLY A 65 7.02 -11.63 -11.65
CA GLY A 65 8.04 -11.76 -10.60
C GLY A 65 9.48 -11.67 -11.10
N ARG A 66 10.43 -12.04 -10.23
CA ARG A 66 11.87 -12.02 -10.54
C ARG A 66 12.22 -12.82 -11.80
N GLU A 67 11.68 -14.03 -11.94
CA GLU A 67 12.00 -14.89 -13.07
C GLU A 67 11.50 -14.33 -14.40
N GLY A 68 10.27 -13.78 -14.42
CA GLY A 68 9.73 -13.11 -15.59
C GLY A 68 10.55 -11.88 -15.98
N PHE A 69 10.98 -11.09 -14.98
CA PHE A 69 11.87 -9.95 -15.21
C PHE A 69 13.19 -10.38 -15.86
N ASP A 70 13.82 -11.45 -15.37
CA ASP A 70 15.08 -11.95 -15.91
C ASP A 70 14.91 -12.46 -17.36
N ARG A 71 13.79 -13.12 -17.68
CA ARG A 71 13.45 -13.51 -19.06
C ARG A 71 13.29 -12.31 -19.98
N MET A 72 12.59 -11.26 -19.53
CA MET A 72 12.45 -10.02 -20.29
C MET A 72 13.80 -9.34 -20.53
N VAL A 73 14.62 -9.19 -19.49
CA VAL A 73 15.97 -8.59 -19.61
C VAL A 73 16.82 -9.39 -20.60
N LYS A 74 16.76 -10.73 -20.57
CA LYS A 74 17.46 -11.57 -21.55
C LYS A 74 16.98 -11.33 -22.98
N ALA A 75 15.66 -11.26 -23.20
CA ALA A 75 15.08 -10.98 -24.51
C ALA A 75 15.50 -9.60 -25.06
N LEU A 76 15.43 -8.55 -24.22
CA LEU A 76 15.86 -7.20 -24.57
C LEU A 76 17.35 -7.16 -24.92
N ARG A 77 18.21 -7.81 -24.12
CA ARG A 77 19.65 -7.88 -24.40
C ARG A 77 19.95 -8.58 -25.72
N ASN A 78 19.26 -9.68 -26.03
CA ASN A 78 19.42 -10.38 -27.32
C ASN A 78 19.01 -9.49 -28.52
N ALA A 79 18.06 -8.59 -28.31
CA ALA A 79 17.63 -7.59 -29.30
C ALA A 79 18.49 -6.31 -29.28
N GLN A 80 19.54 -6.25 -28.46
CA GLN A 80 20.38 -5.07 -28.22
C GLN A 80 19.61 -3.84 -27.72
N ILE A 81 18.49 -4.07 -27.02
CA ILE A 81 17.64 -3.05 -26.39
C ILE A 81 18.05 -2.90 -24.93
N GLY A 82 18.37 -1.68 -24.51
CA GLY A 82 18.60 -1.32 -23.11
C GLY A 82 17.31 -1.24 -22.30
N LEU A 83 17.43 -1.11 -20.98
CA LEU A 83 16.29 -1.01 -20.07
C LEU A 83 16.45 0.21 -19.16
N ILE A 84 15.40 1.01 -19.06
CA ILE A 84 15.25 2.11 -18.10
C ILE A 84 14.11 1.74 -17.18
N LEU A 85 14.36 1.73 -15.87
CA LEU A 85 13.35 1.43 -14.86
C LEU A 85 12.84 2.72 -14.22
N ASP A 86 11.53 2.87 -14.21
CA ASP A 86 10.83 3.85 -13.37
C ASP A 86 10.86 3.38 -11.91
N ILE A 87 11.25 4.26 -10.99
CA ILE A 87 11.38 3.98 -9.56
C ILE A 87 10.65 5.03 -8.73
N VAL A 88 10.11 4.62 -7.59
CA VAL A 88 9.24 5.46 -6.74
C VAL A 88 9.86 5.60 -5.33
N PRO A 89 10.89 6.45 -5.16
CA PRO A 89 11.61 6.54 -3.89
C PRO A 89 10.89 7.41 -2.85
N ASN A 90 9.92 8.24 -3.26
CA ASN A 90 9.33 9.25 -2.38
C ASN A 90 8.28 8.67 -1.41
N HIS A 91 7.49 7.69 -1.85
CA HIS A 91 6.29 7.25 -1.15
C HIS A 91 6.03 5.76 -1.32
N MET A 92 5.16 5.23 -0.46
CA MET A 92 4.63 3.87 -0.50
C MET A 92 3.12 3.91 -0.26
N ALA A 93 2.41 2.84 -0.59
CA ALA A 93 0.98 2.73 -0.30
C ALA A 93 0.71 2.71 1.21
N THR A 94 -0.26 3.50 1.66
CA THR A 94 -0.83 3.45 3.02
C THR A 94 -1.99 2.46 3.11
N SER A 95 -1.81 1.29 2.50
CA SER A 95 -2.70 0.12 2.62
C SER A 95 -2.09 -0.85 3.63
N LEU A 96 -2.90 -1.65 4.33
CA LEU A 96 -2.39 -2.70 5.22
C LEU A 96 -1.78 -3.90 4.47
N GLU A 97 -1.87 -3.93 3.14
CA GLU A 97 -1.06 -4.83 2.31
C GLU A 97 0.43 -4.48 2.39
N ASN A 98 0.77 -3.22 2.63
CA ASN A 98 2.13 -2.79 2.95
C ASN A 98 2.46 -3.23 4.38
N ARG A 99 3.29 -4.28 4.51
CA ARG A 99 3.73 -4.83 5.79
C ARG A 99 4.46 -3.82 6.69
N TRP A 100 5.12 -2.81 6.12
CA TRP A 100 5.78 -1.77 6.91
C TRP A 100 4.73 -0.83 7.50
N TRP A 101 3.77 -0.40 6.69
CA TRP A 101 2.67 0.45 7.15
C TRP A 101 1.80 -0.29 8.17
N ARG A 102 1.46 -1.55 7.94
CA ARG A 102 0.70 -2.38 8.91
C ARG A 102 1.37 -2.42 10.28
N ASP A 103 2.67 -2.68 10.33
CA ASP A 103 3.42 -2.72 11.59
C ASP A 103 3.43 -1.34 12.29
N VAL A 104 3.48 -0.24 11.53
CA VAL A 104 3.32 1.13 12.07
C VAL A 104 1.92 1.33 12.66
N ILE A 105 0.86 0.87 12.00
CA ILE A 105 -0.51 0.94 12.55
C ILE A 105 -0.65 0.08 13.81
N GLU A 106 -0.06 -1.11 13.84
CA GLU A 106 -0.15 -2.02 14.98
C GLU A 106 0.72 -1.58 16.16
N GLN A 107 1.91 -1.03 15.94
CA GLN A 107 2.90 -0.75 17.00
C GLN A 107 3.10 0.75 17.27
N GLY A 108 2.54 1.63 16.45
CA GLY A 108 2.79 3.07 16.51
C GLY A 108 4.27 3.41 16.41
N LYS A 109 4.72 4.36 17.25
CA LYS A 109 6.13 4.80 17.34
C LYS A 109 7.13 3.69 17.73
N ASN A 110 6.65 2.57 18.25
CA ASN A 110 7.48 1.43 18.62
C ASN A 110 7.74 0.48 17.43
N SER A 111 7.07 0.69 16.28
CA SER A 111 7.35 -0.04 15.05
C SER A 111 8.81 0.14 14.63
N ARG A 112 9.44 -0.95 14.18
CA ARG A 112 10.77 -0.87 13.55
C ARG A 112 10.78 -0.02 12.28
N TRP A 113 9.61 0.20 11.68
CA TRP A 113 9.43 0.98 10.45
C TRP A 113 8.92 2.40 10.72
N ALA A 114 8.76 2.83 11.97
CA ALA A 114 8.21 4.14 12.31
C ALA A 114 8.95 5.32 11.64
N ASN A 115 10.28 5.20 11.49
CA ASN A 115 11.13 6.23 10.88
C ASN A 115 11.31 6.07 9.36
N TYR A 116 10.68 5.06 8.73
CA TYR A 116 10.66 4.94 7.26
C TYR A 116 9.58 5.81 6.63
N PHE A 117 8.57 6.20 7.42
CA PHE A 117 7.51 7.10 7.00
C PHE A 117 7.71 8.46 7.65
N ASP A 118 7.37 9.50 6.90
CA ASP A 118 7.47 10.89 7.36
C ASP A 118 6.21 11.24 8.15
N ILE A 119 6.21 10.85 9.43
CA ILE A 119 5.10 10.99 10.38
C ILE A 119 5.47 11.99 11.46
N ASP A 120 4.58 12.95 11.70
CA ASP A 120 4.57 13.83 12.88
C ASP A 120 4.05 13.07 14.10
N TRP A 121 4.99 12.47 14.85
CA TRP A 121 4.72 11.68 16.05
C TRP A 121 4.36 12.50 17.30
N THR A 122 4.18 13.84 17.19
CA THR A 122 3.65 14.65 18.30
C THR A 122 2.18 14.38 18.57
N ARG A 123 1.51 13.67 17.65
CA ARG A 123 0.10 13.27 17.68
C ARG A 123 -0.09 11.87 17.07
N PRO A 124 -1.27 11.24 17.25
CA PRO A 124 -1.57 9.95 16.63
C PRO A 124 -1.52 9.99 15.10
N VAL A 125 -1.25 8.84 14.47
CA VAL A 125 -1.29 8.68 13.02
C VAL A 125 -2.72 8.85 12.50
N THR A 126 -2.99 9.89 11.74
CA THR A 126 -4.32 10.12 11.17
C THR A 126 -4.60 9.20 9.98
N LEU A 127 -5.78 8.58 10.00
CA LEU A 127 -6.28 7.61 9.01
C LEU A 127 -7.60 8.14 8.40
N PRO A 128 -7.53 8.98 7.37
CA PRO A 128 -8.68 9.72 6.82
C PRO A 128 -9.49 8.86 5.84
N PHE A 129 -10.09 7.77 6.32
CA PHE A 129 -10.80 6.79 5.48
C PHE A 129 -12.31 6.77 5.68
N LEU A 130 -12.83 7.43 6.72
CA LEU A 130 -14.26 7.44 7.03
C LEU A 130 -15.01 8.46 6.18
N GLY A 131 -16.29 8.19 5.89
CA GLY A 131 -17.19 9.14 5.22
C GLY A 131 -17.55 10.33 6.12
N ASP A 132 -17.72 10.07 7.41
CA ASP A 132 -18.03 11.04 8.47
C ASP A 132 -17.13 10.84 9.71
N THR A 133 -17.50 11.43 10.86
CA THR A 133 -16.75 11.24 12.13
C THR A 133 -16.82 9.78 12.61
N PHE A 134 -15.87 9.40 13.45
CA PHE A 134 -15.83 8.05 14.03
C PHE A 134 -17.12 7.70 14.76
N GLU A 135 -17.65 8.63 15.55
CA GLU A 135 -18.90 8.49 16.31
C GLU A 135 -20.10 8.30 15.40
N ALA A 136 -20.23 9.10 14.34
CA ALA A 136 -21.35 9.02 13.40
C ALA A 136 -21.33 7.69 12.62
N GLU A 137 -20.15 7.25 12.19
CA GLU A 137 -19.99 5.97 11.49
C GLU A 137 -20.27 4.78 12.43
N LEU A 138 -19.87 4.88 13.70
CA LEU A 138 -20.18 3.89 14.74
C LEU A 138 -21.69 3.84 15.03
N GLU A 139 -22.35 4.99 15.17
CA GLU A 139 -23.80 5.09 15.42
C GLU A 139 -24.65 4.57 14.27
N SER A 140 -24.21 4.80 13.03
CA SER A 140 -24.90 4.28 11.84
C SER A 140 -24.70 2.78 11.64
N GLY A 141 -23.73 2.17 12.34
CA GLY A 141 -23.32 0.77 12.17
C GLY A 141 -22.48 0.51 10.92
N ALA A 142 -22.02 1.54 10.22
CA ALA A 142 -21.09 1.39 9.09
C ALA A 142 -19.66 1.04 9.56
N LEU A 143 -19.28 1.53 10.74
CA LEU A 143 -18.04 1.18 11.44
C LEU A 143 -18.36 0.33 12.66
N GLU A 144 -17.73 -0.84 12.78
CA GLU A 144 -18.01 -1.78 13.88
C GLU A 144 -16.72 -2.36 14.46
N LEU A 145 -16.70 -2.58 15.78
CA LEU A 145 -15.67 -3.42 16.41
C LEU A 145 -16.05 -4.89 16.20
N LYS A 146 -15.27 -5.61 15.38
CA LYS A 146 -15.51 -7.02 15.04
C LYS A 146 -14.21 -7.81 15.06
N ARG A 147 -14.32 -9.13 14.88
CA ARG A 147 -13.14 -9.96 14.60
C ARG A 147 -12.69 -9.73 13.17
N ASP A 148 -11.41 -9.41 13.00
CA ASP A 148 -10.73 -9.42 11.72
C ASP A 148 -10.86 -10.83 11.10
N PRO A 149 -11.44 -10.97 9.89
CA PRO A 149 -11.59 -12.26 9.23
C PRO A 149 -10.26 -13.00 8.99
N ALA A 150 -9.14 -12.28 8.84
CA ALA A 150 -7.84 -12.88 8.56
C ALA A 150 -7.09 -13.33 9.82
N THR A 151 -7.20 -12.58 10.92
CA THR A 151 -6.40 -12.85 12.14
C THR A 151 -7.23 -13.34 13.33
N GLY A 152 -8.55 -13.19 13.28
CA GLY A 152 -9.48 -13.50 14.38
C GLY A 152 -9.42 -12.52 15.55
N LYS A 153 -8.51 -11.53 15.52
CA LYS A 153 -8.31 -10.52 16.57
C LYS A 153 -9.37 -9.42 16.49
N PRO A 154 -9.68 -8.71 17.59
CA PRO A 154 -10.52 -7.52 17.55
C PRO A 154 -9.89 -6.44 16.66
N ALA A 155 -10.71 -5.85 15.79
CA ALA A 155 -10.35 -4.78 14.87
C ALA A 155 -11.56 -3.90 14.59
N PHE A 156 -11.30 -2.65 14.20
CA PHE A 156 -12.34 -1.78 13.66
C PHE A 156 -12.54 -2.10 12.18
N ILE A 157 -13.78 -2.42 11.79
CA ILE A 157 -14.16 -2.81 10.43
C ILE A 157 -15.03 -1.71 9.84
N TYR A 158 -14.60 -1.16 8.71
CA TYR A 158 -15.35 -0.16 7.94
C TYR A 158 -15.51 -0.67 6.51
N TYR A 159 -16.70 -1.19 6.19
CA TYR A 159 -16.94 -1.95 4.95
C TYR A 159 -15.91 -3.10 4.77
N ASP A 160 -15.05 -3.02 3.77
CA ASP A 160 -14.00 -3.98 3.45
C ASP A 160 -12.66 -3.66 4.15
N GLN A 161 -12.56 -2.51 4.81
CA GLN A 161 -11.35 -2.08 5.51
C GLN A 161 -11.30 -2.65 6.92
N VAL A 162 -10.12 -3.15 7.29
CA VAL A 162 -9.81 -3.67 8.62
C VAL A 162 -8.77 -2.75 9.25
N TRP A 163 -8.96 -2.34 10.49
CA TRP A 163 -8.00 -1.51 11.23
C TRP A 163 -7.63 -2.20 12.55
N PRO A 164 -6.41 -2.78 12.64
CA PRO A 164 -6.01 -3.58 13.79
C PRO A 164 -5.76 -2.72 15.02
N LEU A 165 -6.14 -3.24 16.18
CA LEU A 165 -5.86 -2.60 17.46
C LEU A 165 -4.39 -2.75 17.86
N ASN A 166 -3.88 -1.76 18.61
CA ASN A 166 -2.57 -1.85 19.21
C ASN A 166 -2.53 -2.99 20.25
N PRO A 167 -1.40 -3.72 20.38
CA PRO A 167 -1.27 -4.87 21.27
C PRO A 167 -1.74 -4.63 22.70
N GLN A 168 -1.48 -3.43 23.24
CA GLN A 168 -1.82 -3.06 24.62
C GLN A 168 -3.33 -2.96 24.86
N THR A 169 -4.12 -2.83 23.80
CA THR A 169 -5.57 -2.62 23.84
C THR A 169 -6.37 -3.86 23.40
N LEU A 170 -5.70 -4.93 22.97
CA LEU A 170 -6.35 -6.15 22.48
C LEU A 170 -7.26 -6.80 23.53
N ALA A 171 -6.84 -6.83 24.80
CA ALA A 171 -7.64 -7.40 25.88
C ALA A 171 -8.96 -6.63 26.08
N THR A 172 -8.91 -5.30 26.03
CA THR A 172 -10.10 -4.44 26.05
C THR A 172 -10.98 -4.68 24.84
N GLY A 173 -10.39 -4.81 23.64
CA GLY A 173 -11.12 -5.16 22.44
C GLY A 173 -11.88 -6.49 22.55
N GLU A 174 -11.24 -7.55 23.08
CA GLU A 174 -11.89 -8.84 23.31
C GLU A 174 -13.06 -8.77 24.29
N GLN A 175 -12.91 -7.97 25.36
CA GLN A 175 -14.00 -7.73 26.30
C GLN A 175 -15.19 -7.03 25.61
N LEU A 176 -14.92 -6.01 24.79
CA LEU A 176 -15.95 -5.23 24.10
C LEU A 176 -16.62 -5.99 22.95
N LEU A 177 -15.96 -6.98 22.36
CA LEU A 177 -16.63 -7.94 21.46
C LEU A 177 -17.69 -8.78 22.17
N THR A 178 -17.51 -9.04 23.47
CA THR A 178 -18.44 -9.86 24.27
C THR A 178 -19.53 -9.00 24.92
N TYR A 179 -19.14 -7.83 25.44
CA TYR A 179 -20.00 -6.89 26.14
C TYR A 179 -19.83 -5.50 25.52
N PRO A 180 -20.50 -5.24 24.39
CA PRO A 180 -20.34 -3.98 23.68
C PRO A 180 -20.87 -2.82 24.52
N ASP A 181 -20.04 -1.80 24.68
CA ASP A 181 -20.38 -0.53 25.32
C ASP A 181 -19.85 0.60 24.43
N ARG A 182 -20.74 1.55 24.07
CA ARG A 182 -20.43 2.59 23.09
C ARG A 182 -19.29 3.49 23.56
N ASP A 183 -19.37 3.98 24.79
CA ASP A 183 -18.39 4.94 25.29
C ASP A 183 -17.03 4.28 25.51
N ALA A 184 -17.00 3.00 25.90
CA ALA A 184 -15.77 2.21 25.96
C ALA A 184 -15.17 1.93 24.58
N ILE A 185 -15.98 1.78 23.52
CA ILE A 185 -15.48 1.66 22.14
C ILE A 185 -14.85 2.98 21.67
N LEU A 186 -15.46 4.12 21.99
CA LEU A 186 -14.87 5.44 21.72
C LEU A 186 -13.53 5.60 22.46
N ALA A 187 -13.48 5.23 23.74
CA ALA A 187 -12.26 5.25 24.53
C ALA A 187 -11.18 4.29 23.98
N LEU A 188 -11.59 3.13 23.43
CA LEU A 188 -10.69 2.18 22.79
C LEU A 188 -10.05 2.78 21.52
N HIS A 189 -10.80 3.51 20.70
CA HIS A 189 -10.27 4.24 19.55
C HIS A 189 -9.30 5.35 19.98
N GLU A 190 -9.63 6.10 21.03
CA GLU A 190 -8.73 7.10 21.60
C GLU A 190 -7.45 6.50 22.21
N ALA A 191 -7.48 5.24 22.64
CA ALA A 191 -6.29 4.56 23.14
C ALA A 191 -5.30 4.12 22.02
N GLN A 192 -5.70 4.20 20.75
CA GLN A 192 -4.84 3.80 19.64
C GLN A 192 -3.73 4.82 19.38
N SER A 193 -2.65 4.39 18.75
CA SER A 193 -1.56 5.21 18.22
C SER A 193 -1.94 5.90 16.90
N TRP A 194 -3.15 5.62 16.42
CA TRP A 194 -3.72 6.15 15.20
C TRP A 194 -5.15 6.67 15.46
N ARG A 195 -5.69 7.46 14.52
CA ARG A 195 -7.04 8.01 14.58
C ARG A 195 -7.73 7.84 13.23
N LEU A 196 -8.71 6.95 13.18
CA LEU A 196 -9.68 6.93 12.08
C LEU A 196 -10.52 8.21 12.12
N MET A 197 -10.66 8.84 10.97
CA MET A 197 -11.33 10.13 10.83
C MET A 197 -11.91 10.32 9.43
N SER A 198 -12.74 11.35 9.25
CA SER A 198 -13.33 11.67 7.95
C SER A 198 -12.26 12.04 6.93
N TRP A 199 -12.40 11.54 5.69
CA TRP A 199 -11.54 11.92 4.57
C TRP A 199 -11.56 13.41 4.27
N ARG A 200 -12.64 14.11 4.65
CA ARG A 200 -12.81 15.56 4.42
C ARG A 200 -11.85 16.42 5.24
N GLU A 201 -11.34 15.88 6.34
CA GLU A 201 -10.43 16.60 7.25
C GLU A 201 -8.96 16.43 6.89
N ALA A 202 -8.61 15.47 6.03
CA ALA A 202 -7.23 15.19 5.62
C ALA A 202 -6.42 16.44 5.22
N PRO A 203 -6.97 17.41 4.45
CA PRO A 203 -6.20 18.59 4.05
C PRO A 203 -5.68 19.46 5.22
N ARG A 204 -6.26 19.33 6.42
CA ARG A 204 -5.92 20.15 7.59
C ARG A 204 -5.29 19.37 8.73
N GLN A 205 -5.62 18.09 8.86
CA GLN A 205 -5.35 17.32 10.06
C GLN A 205 -4.34 16.19 9.88
N LEU A 206 -3.80 15.98 8.67
CA LEU A 206 -2.85 14.89 8.46
C LEU A 206 -1.61 14.99 9.33
N SER A 207 -1.24 13.87 9.92
CA SER A 207 -0.04 13.69 10.73
C SER A 207 1.13 13.09 9.95
N TRP A 208 1.05 12.98 8.63
CA TRP A 208 2.11 12.39 7.80
C TRP A 208 2.14 12.98 6.40
N ARG A 209 3.33 13.03 5.79
CA ARG A 209 3.52 13.59 4.45
C ARG A 209 3.00 12.62 3.37
N ARG A 210 2.17 13.15 2.47
CA ARG A 210 1.62 12.40 1.32
C ARG A 210 2.35 12.74 0.03
N PHE A 211 2.01 11.99 -1.02
CA PHE A 211 2.27 12.40 -2.39
C PHE A 211 1.10 13.26 -2.88
N PHE A 212 1.41 14.53 -3.19
CA PHE A 212 0.48 15.64 -3.47
C PHE A 212 -0.38 16.11 -2.29
#